data_AF-A0A0P7JKF5-F1
#
_entry.id   AF-A0A0P7JKF5-F1
#
_cell.length_a   1.000
_cell.length_b   1.000
_cell.length_c   1.000
_cell.angle_alpha   90.00
_cell.angle_beta   90.00
_cell.angle_gamma   90.00
#
_symmetry.space_group_name_H-M   'P 1'
#
loop_
_entity.id
_entity.type
_entity.pdbx_description
1 polymer ?
#
loop_
_entity_poly.entity_id
_entity_poly.type
_entity_poly.pdbx_seq_one_letter_code
_entity_poly.pdbx_strand_id
1 'polypeptide(L)'
;MPLTIHSPNPIMTHKFFLSLICSCVIATACAAESRLYSINAKDTGAPFDMTATEITLKRGFSHFTVVYPPENSDVITLGFANSERAKPKQLLGKDYAPERMLGEAEEMMPVSTFSLLCGF
;
A
#
# COMPACT_ATOMS: atom_id res chain seq x y z
N MET A 1 43.02 40.76 56.07
CA MET A 1 43.61 39.44 55.67
C MET A 1 42.78 38.36 56.36
N PRO A 2 42.47 37.19 55.76
CA PRO A 2 42.38 36.76 54.34
C PRO A 2 40.91 36.86 53.82
N LEU A 3 40.56 37.03 52.53
CA LEU A 3 40.64 36.22 51.28
C LEU A 3 39.44 35.26 50.98
N THR A 4 38.60 35.69 50.01
CA THR A 4 37.91 34.95 48.89
C THR A 4 37.00 33.73 49.20
N ILE A 5 36.22 33.06 48.30
CA ILE A 5 36.09 32.99 46.82
C ILE A 5 34.59 33.17 46.34
N HIS A 6 34.38 33.46 45.06
CA HIS A 6 33.13 33.44 44.24
C HIS A 6 32.28 32.14 44.28
N SER A 7 30.96 32.25 44.01
CA SER A 7 30.36 31.87 42.70
C SER A 7 28.82 32.06 42.64
N PRO A 8 28.25 32.71 41.59
CA PRO A 8 26.81 32.68 41.30
C PRO A 8 26.46 31.53 40.35
N ASN A 9 25.27 30.92 40.50
CA ASN A 9 24.74 29.98 39.50
C ASN A 9 23.24 30.23 39.24
N PRO A 10 22.83 30.58 38.01
CA PRO A 10 21.44 30.93 37.69
C PRO A 10 20.59 29.70 37.41
N ILE A 11 19.39 29.64 38.00
CA ILE A 11 18.39 28.61 37.73
C ILE A 11 17.71 28.92 36.39
N MET A 12 18.27 28.45 35.27
CA MET A 12 17.77 28.76 33.91
C MET A 12 17.78 27.57 32.93
N THR A 13 17.20 26.43 33.31
CA THR A 13 17.13 25.23 32.46
C THR A 13 15.82 24.43 32.61
N HIS A 14 14.66 25.07 32.45
CA HIS A 14 13.36 24.35 32.55
C HIS A 14 12.31 24.70 31.47
N LYS A 15 12.73 25.19 30.30
CA LYS A 15 11.82 25.51 29.17
C LYS A 15 12.21 24.94 27.80
N PHE A 16 13.38 24.33 27.65
CA PHE A 16 13.85 23.86 26.32
C PHE A 16 13.43 22.44 25.92
N PHE A 17 13.11 21.57 26.88
CA PHE A 17 12.87 20.14 26.60
C PHE A 17 11.43 19.78 26.14
N LEU A 18 10.45 20.67 26.34
CA LEU A 18 9.05 20.36 26.01
C LEU A 18 8.64 20.72 24.57
N SER A 19 9.46 21.50 23.86
CA SER A 19 9.17 21.92 22.47
C SER A 19 9.52 20.84 21.44
N LEU A 20 10.61 20.09 21.67
CA LEU A 20 11.21 19.20 20.67
C LEU A 20 10.38 17.94 20.36
N ILE A 21 9.48 17.56 21.25
CA ILE A 21 8.64 16.34 21.10
C ILE A 21 7.51 16.57 20.08
N CYS A 22 7.14 17.82 19.80
CA CYS A 22 6.00 18.14 18.93
C CYS A 22 6.31 18.05 17.42
N SER A 23 7.59 17.99 17.03
CA SER A 23 8.03 18.11 15.63
C SER A 23 8.06 16.79 14.84
N CYS A 24 8.05 15.63 15.52
CA CYS A 24 8.35 14.34 14.90
C CYS A 24 7.12 13.51 14.47
N VAL A 25 5.89 13.96 14.78
CA VAL A 25 4.67 13.14 14.61
C VAL A 25 3.98 13.37 13.25
N ILE A 26 4.47 14.29 12.42
CA ILE A 26 4.06 14.42 11.01
C ILE A 26 5.09 13.77 10.08
N ALA A 27 5.61 12.60 10.48
CA ALA A 27 5.96 11.57 9.52
C ALA A 27 4.63 11.03 8.97
N THR A 28 4.06 11.75 8.00
CA THR A 28 2.81 11.37 7.33
C THR A 28 2.97 9.94 6.84
N ALA A 29 2.20 9.03 7.44
CA ALA A 29 2.10 7.69 6.94
C ALA A 29 1.57 7.79 5.50
N CYS A 30 2.46 7.64 4.53
CA CYS A 30 2.09 7.23 3.19
C CYS A 30 1.57 5.80 3.34
N ALA A 31 0.33 5.69 3.80
CA ALA A 31 -0.37 4.43 3.92
C ALA A 31 -0.39 3.87 2.50
N ALA A 32 0.32 2.75 2.31
CA ALA A 32 0.30 2.01 1.06
C ALA A 32 -1.12 1.45 0.89
N GLU A 33 -2.02 2.30 0.39
CA GLU A 33 -3.42 1.96 0.24
C GLU A 33 -3.50 0.75 -0.68
N SER A 34 -4.10 -0.30 -0.14
CA SER A 34 -4.27 -1.56 -0.83
C SER A 34 -5.70 -2.03 -0.64
N ARG A 35 -6.28 -2.59 -1.70
CA ARG A 35 -7.68 -3.00 -1.74
C ARG A 35 -7.83 -4.29 -2.51
N LEU A 36 -8.71 -5.15 -2.00
CA LEU A 36 -9.17 -6.36 -2.64
C LEU A 36 -10.49 -6.08 -3.38
N TYR A 37 -10.63 -6.62 -4.58
CA TYR A 37 -11.88 -6.65 -5.33
C TYR A 37 -12.11 -8.08 -5.83
N SER A 38 -13.37 -8.51 -5.85
CA SER A 38 -13.77 -9.77 -6.47
C SER A 38 -14.79 -9.47 -7.55
N ILE A 39 -14.55 -9.96 -8.76
CA ILE A 39 -15.41 -9.75 -9.92
C ILE A 39 -15.97 -11.11 -10.34
N ASN A 40 -17.29 -11.24 -10.38
CA ASN A 40 -17.94 -12.38 -11.00
C ASN A 40 -18.13 -12.10 -12.50
N ALA A 41 -17.44 -12.87 -13.35
CA ALA A 41 -17.48 -12.69 -14.80
C ALA A 41 -18.88 -12.89 -15.41
N LYS A 42 -19.78 -13.63 -14.73
CA LYS A 42 -21.18 -13.80 -15.16
C LYS A 42 -22.05 -12.57 -14.85
N ASP A 43 -21.75 -11.83 -13.78
CA ASP A 43 -22.58 -10.70 -13.34
C ASP A 43 -22.24 -9.40 -14.07
N THR A 44 -20.98 -9.23 -14.51
CA THR A 44 -20.55 -7.96 -15.13
C THR A 44 -21.01 -7.79 -16.58
N GLY A 45 -21.21 -8.86 -17.34
CA GLY A 45 -21.59 -8.84 -18.77
C GLY A 45 -20.55 -8.21 -19.72
N ALA A 46 -19.63 -7.42 -19.20
CA ALA A 46 -18.46 -6.85 -19.87
C ALA A 46 -17.23 -7.75 -19.70
N PRO A 47 -16.28 -7.72 -20.65
CA PRO A 47 -15.01 -8.42 -20.49
C PRO A 47 -14.25 -7.93 -19.26
N PHE A 48 -13.52 -8.86 -18.62
CA PHE A 48 -12.67 -8.64 -17.44
C PHE A 48 -11.87 -7.33 -17.48
N ASP A 49 -11.29 -7.07 -18.64
CA ASP A 49 -10.61 -5.83 -19.04
C ASP A 49 -11.36 -4.57 -18.57
N MET A 50 -12.60 -4.35 -19.01
CA MET A 50 -13.28 -3.06 -18.82
C MET A 50 -13.46 -2.71 -17.33
N THR A 51 -13.84 -3.68 -16.51
CA THR A 51 -14.07 -3.46 -15.07
C THR A 51 -12.75 -3.27 -14.32
N ALA A 52 -11.71 -4.04 -14.65
CA ALA A 52 -10.41 -3.90 -14.03
C ALA A 52 -9.68 -2.62 -14.50
N THR A 53 -9.79 -2.23 -15.77
CA THR A 53 -9.35 -0.92 -16.31
C THR A 53 -9.99 0.23 -15.52
N GLU A 54 -11.31 0.21 -15.32
CA GLU A 54 -12.00 1.26 -14.54
C GLU A 54 -11.53 1.33 -13.09
N ILE A 55 -11.42 0.19 -12.39
CA ILE A 55 -10.94 0.16 -11.00
C ILE A 55 -9.52 0.71 -10.93
N THR A 56 -8.64 0.30 -11.84
CA THR A 56 -7.23 0.64 -11.84
C THR A 56 -7.02 2.13 -12.12
N LEU A 57 -7.53 2.62 -13.26
CA LEU A 57 -7.30 3.98 -13.73
C LEU A 57 -8.08 5.02 -12.90
N LYS A 58 -9.33 4.76 -12.50
CA LYS A 58 -10.14 5.75 -11.77
C LYS A 58 -9.80 5.85 -10.29
N ARG A 59 -9.17 4.83 -9.69
CA ARG A 59 -8.73 4.85 -8.27
C ARG A 59 -7.27 5.28 -8.09
N GLY A 60 -6.51 5.39 -9.18
CA GLY A 60 -5.11 5.81 -9.13
C GLY A 60 -4.17 4.78 -8.50
N PHE A 61 -4.48 3.48 -8.65
CA PHE A 61 -3.58 2.42 -8.18
C PHE A 61 -2.35 2.33 -9.08
N SER A 62 -1.17 2.10 -8.49
CA SER A 62 0.09 1.93 -9.25
C SER A 62 0.46 0.47 -9.53
N HIS A 63 -0.01 -0.47 -8.71
CA HIS A 63 0.28 -1.90 -8.83
C HIS A 63 -0.97 -2.77 -8.65
N PHE A 64 -0.97 -3.93 -9.29
CA PHE A 64 -2.06 -4.91 -9.26
C PHE A 64 -1.55 -6.36 -9.18
N THR A 65 -2.44 -7.27 -8.82
CA THR A 65 -2.25 -8.72 -8.90
C THR A 65 -3.59 -9.39 -9.15
N VAL A 66 -3.58 -10.54 -9.83
CA VAL A 66 -4.78 -11.27 -10.26
C VAL A 66 -4.66 -12.72 -9.84
N VAL A 67 -5.74 -13.27 -9.29
CA VAL A 67 -5.92 -14.71 -9.06
C VAL A 67 -7.06 -15.19 -9.95
N TYR A 68 -6.75 -16.05 -10.91
CA TYR A 68 -7.74 -16.69 -11.75
C TYR A 68 -8.61 -17.65 -10.93
N PRO A 69 -9.91 -17.79 -11.24
CA PRO A 69 -10.80 -18.72 -10.54
C PRO A 69 -10.30 -20.17 -10.64
N PRO A 70 -10.64 -21.04 -9.67
CA PRO A 70 -10.61 -22.48 -9.87
C PRO A 70 -11.66 -22.88 -10.93
N GLU A 71 -11.51 -24.05 -11.56
CA GLU A 71 -12.32 -24.51 -12.71
C GLU A 71 -13.85 -24.45 -12.53
N ASN A 72 -14.34 -24.48 -11.28
CA ASN A 72 -15.77 -24.45 -10.93
C ASN A 72 -16.26 -23.08 -10.43
N SER A 73 -15.55 -21.99 -10.73
CA SER A 73 -15.87 -20.63 -10.30
C SER A 73 -15.73 -19.63 -11.46
N ASP A 74 -16.55 -18.59 -11.43
CA ASP A 74 -16.47 -17.44 -12.34
C ASP A 74 -15.94 -16.18 -11.64
N VAL A 75 -15.49 -16.32 -10.38
CA VAL A 75 -15.01 -15.21 -9.54
C VAL A 75 -13.50 -15.04 -9.69
N ILE A 76 -13.10 -13.95 -10.33
CA ILE A 76 -11.71 -13.50 -10.41
C ILE A 76 -11.44 -12.59 -9.20
N THR A 77 -10.32 -12.81 -8.50
CA THR A 77 -9.89 -11.94 -7.39
C THR A 77 -8.76 -11.02 -7.85
N LEU A 78 -8.89 -9.74 -7.52
CA LEU A 78 -7.95 -8.67 -7.83
C LEU A 78 -7.44 -8.03 -6.55
N GLY A 79 -6.13 -7.92 -6.41
CA GLY A 79 -5.50 -7.08 -5.40
C GLY A 79 -4.89 -5.86 -6.07
N PHE A 80 -5.12 -4.66 -5.52
CA PHE A 80 -4.43 -3.44 -5.94
C PHE A 80 -3.66 -2.82 -4.77
N ALA A 81 -2.55 -2.15 -5.08
CA ALA A 81 -1.76 -1.42 -4.09
C ALA A 81 -1.06 -0.20 -4.70
N ASN A 82 -0.76 0.78 -3.85
CA ASN A 82 0.06 1.94 -4.18
C ASN A 82 1.55 1.77 -3.86
N SER A 83 2.06 0.53 -3.85
CA SER A 83 3.47 0.25 -3.57
C SER A 83 3.97 -1.04 -4.24
N GLU A 84 5.14 -0.96 -4.86
CA GLU A 84 5.94 -2.10 -5.35
C GLU A 84 6.23 -3.14 -4.26
N ARG A 85 6.27 -2.70 -2.99
CA ARG A 85 6.64 -3.52 -1.83
C ARG A 85 5.44 -4.27 -1.22
N ALA A 86 4.22 -3.98 -1.67
CA ALA A 86 3.06 -4.74 -1.28
C ALA A 86 3.23 -6.19 -1.74
N LYS A 87 2.96 -7.14 -0.85
CA LYS A 87 3.13 -8.57 -1.17
C LYS A 87 1.77 -9.21 -1.48
N PRO A 88 1.58 -9.87 -2.64
CA PRO A 88 0.30 -10.46 -3.02
C PRO A 88 -0.27 -11.37 -1.93
N LYS A 89 0.56 -12.20 -1.31
CA LYS A 89 0.18 -13.07 -0.18
C LYS A 89 -0.41 -12.33 1.03
N GLN A 90 0.10 -11.14 1.36
CA GLN A 90 -0.41 -10.33 2.46
C GLN A 90 -1.73 -9.63 2.10
N LEU A 91 -1.88 -9.23 0.83
CA LEU A 91 -3.06 -8.53 0.32
C LEU A 91 -4.25 -9.47 0.05
N LEU A 92 -3.98 -10.60 -0.60
CA LEU A 92 -4.96 -11.62 -0.99
C LEU A 92 -5.34 -12.53 0.20
N GLY A 93 -4.43 -12.72 1.16
CA GLY A 93 -4.68 -13.51 2.37
C GLY A 93 -5.13 -14.94 2.08
N LYS A 94 -6.38 -15.26 2.42
CA LYS A 94 -7.00 -16.58 2.16
C LYS A 94 -7.18 -16.89 0.67
N ASP A 95 -7.24 -15.86 -0.18
CA ASP A 95 -7.48 -15.97 -1.62
C ASP A 95 -6.15 -16.00 -2.40
N TYR A 96 -5.00 -16.00 -1.70
CA TYR A 96 -3.68 -16.21 -2.28
C TYR A 96 -3.53 -17.63 -2.83
N ALA A 97 -3.21 -17.74 -4.10
CA ALA A 97 -3.14 -19.00 -4.83
C ALA A 97 -2.07 -18.91 -5.93
N PRO A 98 -0.78 -19.09 -5.59
CA PRO A 98 0.34 -18.79 -6.48
C PRO A 98 0.29 -19.57 -7.80
N GLU A 99 -0.32 -20.75 -7.80
CA GLU A 99 -0.50 -21.61 -8.97
C GLU A 99 -1.56 -21.10 -9.97
N ARG A 100 -2.37 -20.11 -9.58
CA ARG A 100 -3.40 -19.46 -10.41
C ARG A 100 -3.21 -17.95 -10.52
N MET A 101 -2.03 -17.45 -10.15
CA MET A 101 -1.73 -16.03 -10.27
C MET A 101 -1.30 -15.66 -11.69
N LEU A 102 -1.63 -14.43 -12.07
CA LEU A 102 -1.08 -13.81 -13.28
C LEU A 102 0.29 -13.21 -12.95
N GLY A 103 1.33 -13.63 -13.68
CA GLY A 103 2.71 -13.17 -13.47
C GLY A 103 3.39 -13.84 -12.27
N GLU A 104 4.41 -13.17 -11.72
CA GLU A 104 5.20 -13.67 -10.59
C GLU A 104 4.40 -13.61 -9.27
N ALA A 105 4.18 -14.75 -8.61
CA ALA A 105 3.28 -14.84 -7.47
C ALA A 105 3.71 -14.04 -6.21
N GLU A 106 5.00 -13.76 -6.05
CA GLU A 106 5.54 -13.04 -4.89
C GLU A 106 5.66 -11.51 -5.11
N GLU A 107 5.25 -10.99 -6.27
CA GLU A 107 5.37 -9.58 -6.64
C GLU A 107 4.07 -9.01 -7.23
N MET A 108 3.85 -7.72 -7.03
CA MET A 108 2.71 -7.01 -7.65
C MET A 108 3.17 -6.47 -9.01
N MET A 109 2.38 -6.70 -10.06
CA MET A 109 2.66 -6.15 -11.38
C MET A 109 2.37 -4.64 -11.41
N PRO A 110 3.17 -3.82 -12.14
CA PRO A 110 2.86 -2.42 -12.33
C PRO A 110 1.64 -2.28 -13.26
N VAL A 111 0.84 -1.24 -13.03
CA VAL A 111 -0.39 -0.98 -13.81
C VAL A 111 -0.12 -0.71 -15.29
N SER A 112 1.08 -0.30 -15.69
CA SER A 112 1.48 -0.26 -17.10
C SER A 112 1.41 -1.63 -17.80
N THR A 113 1.65 -2.73 -17.08
CA THR A 113 1.45 -4.09 -17.60
C THR A 113 -0.04 -4.39 -17.83
N PHE A 114 -0.94 -3.78 -17.05
CA PHE A 114 -2.38 -3.94 -17.22
C PHE A 114 -2.85 -3.42 -18.59
N SER A 115 -2.38 -2.22 -19.00
CA SER A 115 -2.66 -1.66 -20.32
C SER A 115 -2.17 -2.56 -21.47
N LEU A 116 -0.96 -3.12 -21.36
CA LEU A 116 -0.40 -4.04 -22.35
C LEU A 116 -1.22 -5.32 -22.52
N LEU A 117 -1.76 -5.87 -21.43
CA LEU A 117 -2.58 -7.08 -21.45
C LEU A 117 -3.99 -6.84 -22.03
N CYS A 118 -4.49 -5.60 -21.92
CA CYS A 118 -5.81 -5.20 -22.39
C CYS A 118 -5.79 -4.56 -23.79
N GLY A 119 -4.60 -4.24 -24.33
CA GLY A 119 -4.44 -3.70 -25.68
C GLY A 119 -4.78 -2.20 -25.81
N PHE A 120 -4.58 -1.43 -24.74
CA PHE A 120 -4.66 0.04 -24.74
C PHE A 120 -3.33 0.72 -25.07
#